data_AF-A0A6J4V0K4-F1
#
_entry.id   AF-A0A6J4V0K4-F1
#
_cell.length_a   1.000
_cell.length_b   1.000
_cell.length_c   1.000
_cell.angle_alpha   90.00
_cell.angle_beta   90.00
_cell.angle_gamma   90.00
#
_symmetry.space_group_name_H-M   'P 1'
#
loop_
_entity.id
_entity.type
_entity.pdbx_description
1 polymer ?
#
loop_
_entity_poly.entity_id
_entity_poly.type
_entity_poly.pdbx_seq_one_letter_code
_entity_poly.pdbx_strand_id
1 'polypeptide(L)'
;MLPWLSAIATPAIESDDTSIGARIRARNVLYFDVAMARLNAQYGYRQSIDSRSSSYFTIGSTVLPITAGFLATGQSAITDCAIGLGALFLGFGFYLLLAVFYVWSFQYTGWDERPDMEQWQEISTQFTAEDLQRWLGDACVEAYRTNEPILEKTAGKSALALWSLFFEVVCLSVAVLVPIWPLEDQYLRSRRALALLALLGLRYRSLPERRRRLNHVIGLTTRHLRGGFEDVARLHRPRRPVVLGRLRLVLVGSHAGIS
;
A
#
# COMPACT_ATOMS: atom_id res chain seq x y z
N MET A 1 -80.53 11.25 -22.76
CA MET A 1 -80.39 10.04 -21.91
C MET A 1 -79.47 9.05 -22.61
N LEU A 2 -78.18 9.00 -22.23
CA LEU A 2 -77.25 7.91 -22.55
C LEU A 2 -76.27 7.77 -21.36
N PRO A 3 -76.34 6.68 -20.57
CA PRO A 3 -75.57 6.51 -19.32
C PRO A 3 -74.33 5.64 -19.52
N TRP A 4 -73.33 6.09 -20.27
CA TRP A 4 -72.11 5.29 -20.54
C TRP A 4 -70.80 6.09 -20.59
N LEU A 5 -70.73 7.18 -19.83
CA LEU A 5 -69.44 7.69 -19.38
C LEU A 5 -68.95 6.83 -18.21
N SER A 6 -68.47 5.63 -18.54
CA SER A 6 -67.59 4.87 -17.66
C SER A 6 -66.42 5.77 -17.29
N ALA A 7 -66.31 6.07 -16.00
CA ALA A 7 -65.14 6.68 -15.42
C ALA A 7 -63.93 5.79 -15.77
N ILE A 8 -63.13 6.23 -16.74
CA ILE A 8 -61.78 5.72 -16.93
C ILE A 8 -61.02 6.21 -15.71
N ALA A 9 -61.01 5.39 -14.66
CA ALA A 9 -60.11 5.55 -13.54
C ALA A 9 -58.69 5.52 -14.14
N THR A 10 -58.07 6.69 -14.20
CA THR A 10 -56.65 6.82 -14.49
C THR A 10 -55.97 6.00 -13.40
N PRO A 11 -55.21 4.93 -13.72
CA PRO A 11 -54.47 4.23 -12.69
C PRO A 11 -53.57 5.28 -12.04
N ALA A 12 -53.70 5.44 -10.73
CA ALA A 12 -52.75 6.22 -9.97
C ALA A 12 -51.38 5.62 -10.30
N ILE A 13 -50.54 6.41 -10.98
CA ILE A 13 -49.13 6.09 -11.13
C ILE A 13 -48.58 6.22 -9.72
N GLU A 14 -48.62 5.11 -8.99
CA GLU A 14 -47.97 4.95 -7.71
C GLU A 14 -46.49 5.26 -7.98
N SER A 15 -46.06 6.42 -7.48
CA SER A 15 -44.80 7.06 -7.83
C SER A 15 -43.64 6.09 -7.62
N ASP A 16 -42.99 5.69 -8.71
CA ASP A 16 -41.77 4.88 -8.80
C ASP A 16 -40.55 5.51 -8.05
N ASP A 17 -40.74 6.67 -7.42
CA ASP A 17 -39.76 7.39 -6.59
C ASP A 17 -39.26 6.59 -5.38
N THR A 18 -40.10 5.73 -4.80
CA THR A 18 -39.68 4.84 -3.69
C THR A 18 -38.70 3.76 -4.16
N SER A 19 -38.85 3.27 -5.40
CA SER A 19 -37.95 2.27 -5.98
C SER A 19 -36.61 2.89 -6.40
N ILE A 20 -36.60 4.15 -6.84
CA ILE A 20 -35.39 4.90 -7.19
C ILE A 20 -34.60 5.26 -5.93
N GLY A 21 -35.26 5.78 -4.89
CA GLY A 21 -34.61 6.11 -3.61
C GLY A 21 -33.98 4.89 -2.93
N ALA A 22 -34.67 3.75 -2.92
CA ALA A 22 -34.12 2.50 -2.39
C ALA A 22 -32.87 2.02 -3.15
N ARG A 23 -32.86 2.15 -4.49
CA ARG A 23 -31.70 1.82 -5.32
C ARG A 23 -30.51 2.75 -5.06
N ILE A 24 -30.74 4.05 -4.84
CA ILE A 24 -29.68 5.01 -4.52
C ILE A 24 -29.06 4.68 -3.15
N ARG A 25 -29.88 4.40 -2.13
CA ARG A 25 -29.40 3.97 -0.81
C ARG A 25 -28.53 2.73 -0.88
N ALA A 26 -29.03 1.66 -1.50
CA ALA A 26 -28.30 0.40 -1.61
C ALA A 26 -26.93 0.59 -2.30
N ARG A 27 -26.87 1.49 -3.28
CA ARG A 27 -25.65 1.83 -4.00
C ARG A 27 -24.67 2.65 -3.17
N ASN A 28 -25.12 3.61 -2.37
CA ASN A 28 -24.27 4.39 -1.46
C ASN A 28 -23.67 3.49 -0.36
N VAL A 29 -24.47 2.57 0.21
CA VAL A 29 -24.00 1.56 1.16
C VAL A 29 -22.91 0.70 0.52
N LEU A 30 -23.17 0.14 -0.66
CA LEU A 30 -22.19 -0.69 -1.37
C LEU A 30 -20.91 0.09 -1.69
N TYR A 31 -21.03 1.35 -2.10
CA TYR A 31 -19.87 2.21 -2.38
C TYR A 31 -19.01 2.42 -1.14
N PHE A 32 -19.63 2.77 -0.01
CA PHE A 32 -18.95 2.94 1.27
C PHE A 32 -18.26 1.64 1.73
N ASP A 33 -18.98 0.51 1.72
CA ASP A 33 -18.43 -0.79 2.15
C ASP A 33 -17.20 -1.18 1.32
N VAL A 34 -17.25 -0.97 0.01
CA VAL A 34 -16.12 -1.25 -0.89
C VAL A 34 -14.94 -0.30 -0.63
N ALA A 35 -15.19 0.98 -0.40
CA ALA A 35 -14.15 1.96 -0.09
C ALA A 35 -13.45 1.61 1.24
N MET A 36 -14.24 1.31 2.28
CA MET A 36 -13.74 0.93 3.60
C MET A 36 -12.94 -0.39 3.55
N ALA A 37 -13.44 -1.41 2.85
CA ALA A 37 -12.74 -2.69 2.70
C ALA A 37 -11.35 -2.52 2.06
N ARG A 38 -11.21 -1.61 1.09
CA ARG A 38 -9.90 -1.33 0.46
C ARG A 38 -8.95 -0.57 1.36
N LEU A 39 -9.46 0.42 2.07
CA LEU A 39 -8.66 1.17 3.02
C LEU A 39 -8.12 0.21 4.10
N ASN A 40 -8.96 -0.69 4.62
CA ASN A 40 -8.55 -1.75 5.55
C ASN A 40 -7.51 -2.71 4.93
N ALA A 41 -7.67 -3.09 3.65
CA ALA A 41 -6.67 -3.91 2.96
C ALA A 41 -5.30 -3.21 2.84
N GLN A 42 -5.28 -1.89 2.58
CA GLN A 42 -4.03 -1.11 2.60
C GLN A 42 -3.38 -1.11 3.98
N TYR A 43 -4.15 -0.95 5.07
CA TYR A 43 -3.63 -1.05 6.44
C TYR A 43 -3.02 -2.42 6.73
N GLY A 44 -3.71 -3.50 6.37
CA GLY A 44 -3.18 -4.85 6.52
C GLY A 44 -1.89 -5.06 5.73
N TYR A 45 -1.80 -4.50 4.52
CA TYR A 45 -0.58 -4.56 3.73
C TYR A 45 0.58 -3.80 4.41
N ARG A 46 0.33 -2.60 4.95
CA ARG A 46 1.34 -1.85 5.72
C ARG A 46 1.88 -2.65 6.90
N GLN A 47 0.99 -3.19 7.75
CA GLN A 47 1.39 -4.01 8.89
C GLN A 47 2.26 -5.20 8.46
N SER A 48 1.96 -5.81 7.30
CA SER A 48 2.77 -6.89 6.75
C SER A 48 4.17 -6.44 6.32
N ILE A 49 4.33 -5.21 5.80
CA ILE A 49 5.64 -4.63 5.45
C ILE A 49 6.44 -4.37 6.71
N ASP A 50 5.82 -3.78 7.73
CA ASP A 50 6.49 -3.43 8.99
C ASP A 50 6.96 -4.70 9.72
N SER A 51 6.10 -5.71 9.81
CA SER A 51 6.42 -7.02 10.38
C SER A 51 7.59 -7.71 9.65
N ARG A 52 7.60 -7.68 8.31
CA ARG A 52 8.71 -8.23 7.52
C ARG A 52 10.01 -7.47 7.75
N SER A 53 9.95 -6.14 7.77
CA SER A 53 11.14 -5.29 7.98
C SER A 53 11.74 -5.51 9.37
N SER A 54 10.90 -5.64 10.40
CA SER A 54 11.31 -6.06 11.74
C SER A 54 11.92 -7.46 11.77
N SER A 55 11.36 -8.40 11.02
CA SER A 55 11.91 -9.76 10.93
C SER A 55 13.30 -9.75 10.31
N TYR A 56 13.49 -8.99 9.22
CA TYR A 56 14.81 -8.88 8.56
C TYR A 56 15.86 -8.28 9.49
N PHE A 57 15.52 -7.19 10.19
CA PHE A 57 16.42 -6.57 11.15
C PHE A 57 16.77 -7.52 12.29
N THR A 58 15.78 -8.24 12.83
CA THR A 58 16.00 -9.25 13.87
C THR A 58 16.97 -10.33 13.40
N ILE A 59 16.78 -10.86 12.19
CA ILE A 59 17.68 -11.87 11.61
C ILE A 59 19.10 -11.30 11.44
N GLY A 60 19.27 -10.10 10.87
CA GLY A 60 20.59 -9.48 10.74
C GLY A 60 21.27 -9.30 12.09
N SER A 61 20.52 -8.84 13.10
CA SER A 61 21.03 -8.63 14.46
C SER A 61 21.48 -9.91 15.17
N THR A 62 20.97 -11.09 14.79
CA THR A 62 21.40 -12.37 15.38
C THR A 62 22.53 -13.03 14.60
N VAL A 63 22.54 -12.89 13.26
CA VAL A 63 23.57 -13.50 12.42
C VAL A 63 24.94 -12.92 12.73
N LEU A 64 25.06 -11.61 12.89
CA LEU A 64 26.35 -10.96 13.11
C LEU A 64 27.05 -11.40 14.41
N PRO A 65 26.41 -11.42 15.59
CA PRO A 65 27.00 -11.95 16.81
C PRO A 65 27.35 -13.44 16.72
N ILE A 66 26.51 -14.25 16.06
CA ILE A 66 26.80 -15.68 15.84
C ILE A 66 28.08 -15.82 15.02
N THR A 67 28.18 -15.09 13.90
CA THR A 67 29.39 -15.08 13.07
C THR A 67 30.59 -14.59 13.85
N ALA A 68 30.47 -13.51 14.63
CA ALA A 68 31.56 -13.02 15.46
C ALA A 68 32.03 -14.07 16.49
N GLY A 69 31.11 -14.81 17.12
CA GLY A 69 31.41 -15.90 18.03
C GLY A 69 32.17 -17.06 17.35
N PHE A 70 31.75 -17.44 16.13
CA PHE A 70 32.47 -18.44 15.33
C PHE A 70 33.86 -17.96 14.90
N LEU A 71 34.02 -16.68 14.59
CA LEU A 71 35.31 -16.12 14.19
C LEU A 71 36.28 -16.01 15.37
N ALA A 72 35.76 -15.76 16.58
CA ALA A 72 36.57 -15.70 17.80
C ALA A 72 37.26 -17.03 18.13
N THR A 73 36.71 -18.18 17.74
CA THR A 73 37.35 -19.49 17.99
C THR A 73 38.51 -19.80 17.05
N GLY A 74 38.61 -19.12 15.91
CA GLY A 74 39.62 -19.35 14.86
C GLY A 74 40.47 -18.10 14.53
N GLN A 75 40.64 -17.21 15.51
CA GLN A 75 41.09 -15.82 15.30
C GLN A 75 42.37 -15.66 14.47
N SER A 76 43.35 -16.56 14.60
CA SER A 76 44.61 -16.51 13.84
C SER A 76 44.43 -16.74 12.33
N ALA A 77 43.53 -17.66 11.93
CA ALA A 77 43.31 -17.97 10.52
C ALA A 77 42.65 -16.81 9.75
N ILE A 78 41.90 -15.95 10.45
CA ILE A 78 41.13 -14.86 9.83
C ILE A 78 41.98 -13.61 9.68
N THR A 79 42.79 -13.25 10.68
CA THR A 79 43.70 -12.09 10.60
C THR A 79 44.71 -12.24 9.49
N ASP A 80 45.08 -13.48 9.17
CA ASP A 80 46.05 -13.80 8.13
C ASP A 80 45.40 -13.85 6.72
N CYS A 81 44.06 -13.84 6.65
CA CYS A 81 43.30 -13.87 5.40
C CYS A 81 42.66 -12.52 5.08
N ALA A 82 43.34 -11.71 4.25
CA ALA A 82 42.84 -10.40 3.83
C ALA A 82 41.43 -10.42 3.20
N ILE A 83 41.08 -11.51 2.49
CA ILE A 83 39.76 -11.70 1.88
C ILE A 83 38.69 -11.90 2.97
N GLY A 84 38.97 -12.73 3.98
CA GLY A 84 38.06 -12.99 5.09
C GLY A 84 37.80 -11.72 5.92
N LEU A 85 38.86 -10.97 6.22
CA LEU A 85 38.76 -9.70 6.93
C LEU A 85 37.96 -8.66 6.12
N GLY A 86 38.23 -8.53 4.82
CA GLY A 86 37.49 -7.62 3.95
C GLY A 86 35.99 -7.98 3.86
N ALA A 87 35.68 -9.28 3.77
CA ALA A 87 34.30 -9.76 3.76
C ALA A 87 33.57 -9.49 5.08
N LEU A 88 34.26 -9.58 6.22
CA LEU A 88 33.71 -9.24 7.53
C LEU A 88 33.31 -7.76 7.62
N PHE A 89 34.23 -6.86 7.23
CA PHE A 89 33.95 -5.41 7.22
C PHE A 89 32.80 -5.06 6.28
N LEU A 90 32.75 -5.69 5.10
CA LEU A 90 31.67 -5.46 4.15
C LEU A 90 30.33 -5.99 4.67
N GLY A 91 30.32 -7.15 5.34
CA GLY A 91 29.15 -7.70 6.03
C GLY A 91 28.63 -6.75 7.12
N PHE A 92 29.52 -6.22 7.97
CA PHE A 92 29.17 -5.21 8.95
C PHE A 92 28.64 -3.92 8.31
N GLY A 93 29.21 -3.47 7.18
CA GLY A 93 28.69 -2.35 6.41
C GLY A 93 27.25 -2.57 5.92
N PHE A 94 26.93 -3.77 5.44
CA PHE A 94 25.57 -4.14 5.04
C PHE A 94 24.60 -4.26 6.23
N TYR A 95 25.09 -4.67 7.40
CA TYR A 95 24.31 -4.62 8.63
C TYR A 95 23.93 -3.17 9.01
N LEU A 96 24.87 -2.22 8.92
CA LEU A 96 24.57 -0.80 9.16
C LEU A 96 23.58 -0.25 8.13
N LEU A 97 23.72 -0.60 6.86
CA LEU A 97 22.74 -0.24 5.83
C LEU A 97 21.35 -0.83 6.12
N LEU A 98 21.29 -2.08 6.58
CA LEU A 98 20.05 -2.72 7.02
C LEU A 98 19.39 -1.91 8.16
N ALA A 99 20.17 -1.49 9.16
CA ALA A 99 19.71 -0.66 10.26
C ALA A 99 19.17 0.71 9.78
N VAL A 100 19.87 1.37 8.85
CA VAL A 100 19.41 2.63 8.24
C VAL A 100 18.10 2.43 7.51
N PHE A 101 17.98 1.40 6.67
CA PHE A 101 16.74 1.12 5.94
C PHE A 101 15.58 0.75 6.87
N TYR A 102 15.86 0.05 7.97
CA TYR A 102 14.88 -0.24 9.01
C TYR A 102 14.37 1.06 9.65
N VAL A 103 15.25 1.95 10.10
CA VAL A 103 14.82 3.25 10.67
C VAL A 103 14.03 4.07 9.65
N TRP A 104 14.51 4.12 8.40
CA TRP A 104 13.84 4.83 7.31
C TRP A 104 12.48 4.25 6.90
N SER A 105 12.18 2.98 7.24
CA SER A 105 10.84 2.43 7.02
C SER A 105 9.82 2.96 8.04
N PHE A 106 10.24 3.36 9.25
CA PHE A 106 9.35 3.91 10.27
C PHE A 106 9.18 5.44 10.22
N GLN A 107 10.10 6.17 9.58
CA GLN A 107 10.09 7.64 9.58
C GLN A 107 8.94 8.31 8.80
N TYR A 108 8.08 7.57 8.10
CA TYR A 108 6.93 8.19 7.42
C TYR A 108 5.79 8.48 8.41
N THR A 109 5.91 9.62 9.09
CA THR A 109 4.82 10.32 9.79
C THR A 109 3.90 10.96 8.75
N GLY A 110 2.72 10.39 8.54
CA GLY A 110 1.75 10.91 7.55
C GLY A 110 0.86 9.84 6.89
N TRP A 111 1.13 8.56 7.14
CA TRP A 111 0.29 7.46 6.63
C TRP A 111 -1.11 7.42 7.28
N ASP A 112 -1.25 7.90 8.52
CA ASP A 112 -2.53 7.90 9.22
C ASP A 112 -3.39 9.12 8.85
N GLU A 113 -3.44 9.50 7.56
CA GLU A 113 -4.60 10.23 7.05
C GLU A 113 -5.80 9.27 7.10
N ARG A 114 -6.35 9.17 8.31
CA ARG A 114 -7.68 8.66 8.54
C ARG A 114 -8.65 9.81 8.36
N PRO A 115 -9.86 9.52 7.90
CA PRO A 115 -10.93 10.50 8.02
C PRO A 115 -11.01 10.94 9.50
N ASP A 116 -11.00 12.25 9.72
CA ASP A 116 -10.93 12.84 11.06
C ASP A 116 -12.23 12.55 11.83
N MET A 117 -12.11 11.82 12.95
CA MET A 117 -13.25 11.39 13.74
C MET A 117 -13.98 12.56 14.41
N GLU A 118 -13.29 13.69 14.65
CA GLU A 118 -13.92 14.90 15.19
C GLU A 118 -14.80 15.57 14.12
N GLN A 119 -14.28 15.69 12.90
CA GLN A 119 -15.07 16.18 11.75
C GLN A 119 -16.26 15.27 11.48
N TRP A 120 -16.14 13.95 11.70
CA TRP A 120 -17.25 13.02 11.53
C TRP A 120 -18.39 13.31 12.50
N GLN A 121 -18.08 13.61 13.75
CA GLN A 121 -19.08 13.91 14.75
C GLN A 121 -19.86 15.18 14.38
N GLU A 122 -19.15 16.23 13.95
CA GLU A 122 -19.77 17.49 13.50
C GLU A 122 -20.66 17.28 12.27
N ILE A 123 -20.13 16.61 11.24
CA ILE A 123 -20.84 16.36 9.97
C ILE A 123 -22.05 15.43 10.19
N SER A 124 -21.96 14.45 11.10
CA SER A 124 -23.07 13.52 11.36
C SER A 124 -24.34 14.20 11.87
N THR A 125 -24.22 15.39 12.47
CA THR A 125 -25.38 16.17 12.96
C THR A 125 -26.05 17.01 11.87
N GLN A 126 -25.34 17.30 10.77
CA GLN A 126 -25.79 18.22 9.72
C GLN A 126 -26.32 17.49 8.47
N PHE A 127 -25.91 16.24 8.26
CA PHE A 127 -26.20 15.48 7.04
C PHE A 127 -27.25 14.40 7.26
N THR A 128 -27.98 14.07 6.20
CA THR A 128 -28.82 12.86 6.19
C THR A 128 -27.93 11.61 6.20
N ALA A 129 -28.46 10.47 6.66
CA ALA A 129 -27.70 9.22 6.68
C ALA A 129 -27.16 8.82 5.29
N GLU A 130 -27.89 9.16 4.22
CA GLU A 130 -27.48 8.84 2.85
C GLU A 130 -26.33 9.70 2.35
N ASP A 131 -26.38 11.00 2.62
CA ASP A 131 -25.32 11.94 2.24
C ASP A 131 -24.06 11.69 3.06
N LEU A 132 -24.23 11.34 4.35
CA LEU A 132 -23.13 10.97 5.23
C LEU A 132 -22.40 9.75 4.69
N GLN A 133 -23.10 8.68 4.31
CA GLN A 133 -22.48 7.47 3.73
C GLN A 133 -21.70 7.77 2.46
N ARG A 134 -22.26 8.60 1.58
CA ARG A 134 -21.58 9.00 0.34
C ARG A 134 -20.32 9.80 0.64
N TRP A 135 -20.42 10.79 1.52
CA TRP A 135 -19.30 11.62 1.94
C TRP A 135 -18.19 10.76 2.60
N LEU A 136 -18.58 9.81 3.47
CA LEU A 136 -17.65 8.89 4.12
C LEU A 136 -16.92 8.01 3.09
N GLY A 137 -17.66 7.51 2.09
CA GLY A 137 -17.08 6.78 0.97
C GLY A 137 -16.06 7.61 0.20
N ASP A 138 -16.36 8.87 -0.08
CA ASP A 138 -15.44 9.78 -0.76
C ASP A 138 -14.20 10.10 0.09
N ALA A 139 -14.37 10.30 1.40
CA ALA A 139 -13.26 10.50 2.34
C ALA A 139 -12.34 9.27 2.42
N CYS A 140 -12.89 8.06 2.47
CA CYS A 140 -12.12 6.82 2.42
C CYS A 140 -11.32 6.66 1.12
N VAL A 141 -11.90 7.10 0.00
CA VAL A 141 -11.26 7.01 -1.32
C VAL A 141 -10.14 8.01 -1.46
N GLU A 142 -10.31 9.22 -0.92
CA GLU A 142 -9.25 10.22 -0.89
C GLU A 142 -8.09 9.75 -0.02
N ALA A 143 -8.38 9.26 1.21
CA ALA A 143 -7.37 8.65 2.07
C ALA A 143 -6.64 7.50 1.37
N TYR A 144 -7.36 6.63 0.66
CA TYR A 144 -6.75 5.54 -0.13
C TYR A 144 -5.76 6.09 -1.17
N ARG A 145 -6.12 7.16 -1.89
CA ARG A 145 -5.30 7.76 -2.96
C ARG A 145 -4.07 8.45 -2.41
N THR A 146 -4.18 9.17 -1.29
CA THR A 146 -3.03 9.82 -0.66
C THR A 146 -2.05 8.80 -0.10
N ASN A 147 -2.56 7.70 0.46
CA ASN A 147 -1.74 6.66 1.06
C ASN A 147 -1.05 5.77 0.02
N GLU A 148 -1.68 5.44 -1.11
CA GLU A 148 -1.11 4.56 -2.14
C GLU A 148 0.37 4.84 -2.51
N PRO A 149 0.79 6.08 -2.88
CA PRO A 149 2.19 6.36 -3.23
C PRO A 149 3.16 6.25 -2.05
N ILE A 150 2.72 6.50 -0.82
CA ILE A 150 3.55 6.36 0.38
C ILE A 150 3.84 4.87 0.63
N LEU A 151 2.88 3.99 0.30
CA LEU A 151 2.95 2.56 0.51
C LEU A 151 3.97 1.95 -0.45
N GLU A 152 3.91 2.37 -1.71
CA GLU A 152 4.85 1.94 -2.75
C GLU A 152 6.28 2.35 -2.39
N LYS A 153 6.48 3.58 -1.91
CA LYS A 153 7.80 4.03 -1.43
C LYS A 153 8.30 3.20 -0.25
N THR A 154 7.44 2.92 0.72
CA THR A 154 7.77 2.12 1.91
C THR A 154 8.08 0.66 1.55
N ALA A 155 7.30 0.06 0.65
CA ALA A 155 7.56 -1.27 0.12
C ALA A 155 8.90 -1.33 -0.63
N GLY A 156 9.26 -0.29 -1.37
CA GLY A 156 10.56 -0.15 -2.01
C GLY A 156 11.71 -0.16 -1.00
N LYS A 157 11.60 0.61 0.10
CA LYS A 157 12.59 0.62 1.18
C LYS A 157 12.71 -0.75 1.87
N SER A 158 11.59 -1.41 2.16
CA SER A 158 11.58 -2.76 2.73
C SER A 158 12.27 -3.79 1.81
N ALA A 159 12.13 -3.63 0.48
CA ALA A 159 12.87 -4.45 -0.48
C ALA A 159 14.39 -4.18 -0.42
N LEU A 160 14.82 -2.93 -0.23
CA LEU A 160 16.24 -2.60 -0.04
C LEU A 160 16.80 -3.19 1.25
N ALA A 161 16.03 -3.17 2.35
CA ALA A 161 16.40 -3.84 3.59
C ALA A 161 16.63 -5.34 3.37
N LEU A 162 15.72 -6.03 2.66
CA LEU A 162 15.90 -7.44 2.31
C LEU A 162 17.18 -7.69 1.50
N TRP A 163 17.50 -6.82 0.55
CA TRP A 163 18.75 -6.94 -0.21
C TRP A 163 19.98 -6.73 0.67
N SER A 164 19.93 -5.75 1.57
CA SER A 164 21.02 -5.50 2.53
C SER A 164 21.29 -6.73 3.38
N LEU A 165 20.24 -7.35 3.93
CA LEU A 165 20.33 -8.60 4.70
C LEU A 165 20.92 -9.73 3.85
N PHE A 166 20.49 -9.88 2.59
CA PHE A 166 21.04 -10.90 1.70
C PHE A 166 22.56 -10.73 1.53
N PHE A 167 23.02 -9.50 1.24
CA PHE A 167 24.45 -9.25 1.08
C PHE A 167 25.24 -9.39 2.38
N GLU A 168 24.67 -8.98 3.51
CA GLU A 168 25.23 -9.22 4.83
C GLU A 168 25.50 -10.72 5.05
N VAL A 169 24.49 -11.57 4.89
CA VAL A 169 24.61 -13.02 5.08
C VAL A 169 25.63 -13.64 4.13
N VAL A 170 25.65 -13.19 2.87
CA VAL A 170 26.63 -13.66 1.88
C VAL A 170 28.06 -13.30 2.30
N CYS A 171 28.30 -12.05 2.69
CA CYS A 171 29.61 -11.58 3.08
C CYS A 171 30.10 -12.24 4.36
N LEU A 172 29.21 -12.41 5.35
CA LEU A 172 29.53 -13.12 6.59
C LEU A 172 29.82 -14.61 6.33
N SER A 173 29.10 -15.25 5.39
CA SER A 173 29.40 -16.63 4.97
C SER A 173 30.78 -16.75 4.33
N VAL A 174 31.16 -15.79 3.47
CA VAL A 174 32.50 -15.74 2.86
C VAL A 174 33.57 -15.51 3.93
N ALA A 175 33.32 -14.61 4.89
CA ALA A 175 34.23 -14.33 6.00
C ALA A 175 34.53 -15.57 6.85
N VAL A 176 33.54 -16.46 7.05
CA VAL A 176 33.72 -17.70 7.81
C VAL A 176 34.37 -18.81 6.96
N LEU A 177 33.94 -18.98 5.70
CA LEU A 177 34.34 -20.15 4.90
C LEU A 177 35.72 -20.01 4.25
N VAL A 178 36.09 -18.82 3.77
CA VAL A 178 37.35 -18.63 3.03
C VAL A 178 38.58 -18.92 3.90
N PRO A 179 38.67 -18.47 5.16
CA PRO A 179 39.82 -18.75 6.02
C PRO A 179 40.05 -20.24 6.31
N ILE A 180 39.00 -21.07 6.20
CA ILE A 180 39.08 -22.51 6.47
C ILE A 180 39.78 -23.26 5.31
N TRP A 181 39.83 -22.69 4.11
CA TRP A 181 40.40 -23.37 2.95
C TRP A 181 41.93 -23.30 2.92
N PRO A 182 42.61 -24.33 2.37
CA PRO A 182 44.06 -24.29 2.16
C PRO A 182 44.44 -23.14 1.21
N LEU A 183 45.51 -22.42 1.53
CA LEU A 183 46.00 -21.23 0.80
C LEU A 183 46.14 -21.47 -0.72
N GLU A 184 46.59 -22.66 -1.12
CA GLU A 184 46.80 -23.04 -2.53
C GLU A 184 45.51 -23.01 -3.36
N ASP A 185 44.36 -23.24 -2.72
CA ASP A 185 43.04 -23.36 -3.37
C ASP A 185 42.10 -22.19 -3.09
N GLN A 186 42.45 -21.30 -2.15
CA GLN A 186 41.59 -20.23 -1.66
C GLN A 186 41.08 -19.33 -2.80
N TYR A 187 41.94 -18.93 -3.73
CA TYR A 187 41.56 -18.01 -4.81
C TYR A 187 40.59 -18.65 -5.81
N LEU A 188 40.85 -19.89 -6.25
CA LEU A 188 40.02 -20.56 -7.25
C LEU A 188 38.65 -20.94 -6.66
N ARG A 189 38.62 -21.43 -5.41
CA ARG A 189 37.38 -21.81 -4.72
C ARG A 189 36.54 -20.61 -4.33
N SER A 190 37.14 -19.52 -3.82
CA SER A 190 36.41 -18.28 -3.52
C SER A 190 35.78 -17.68 -4.78
N ARG A 191 36.49 -17.66 -5.91
CA ARG A 191 35.94 -17.18 -7.19
C ARG A 191 34.75 -18.02 -7.67
N ARG A 192 34.80 -19.34 -7.53
CA ARG A 192 33.67 -20.23 -7.86
C ARG A 192 32.49 -20.04 -6.91
N ALA A 193 32.75 -19.93 -5.61
CA ALA A 193 31.71 -19.67 -4.61
C ALA A 193 31.01 -18.32 -4.86
N LEU A 194 31.79 -17.26 -5.11
CA LEU A 194 31.25 -15.94 -5.47
C LEU A 194 30.45 -15.99 -6.77
N ALA A 195 30.91 -16.74 -7.79
CA ALA A 195 30.16 -16.90 -9.03
C ALA A 195 28.82 -17.63 -8.79
N LEU A 196 28.81 -18.68 -7.96
CA LEU A 196 27.58 -19.39 -7.60
C LEU A 196 26.63 -18.52 -6.81
N LEU A 197 27.13 -17.75 -5.85
CA LEU A 197 26.34 -16.79 -5.07
C LEU A 197 25.79 -15.66 -5.94
N ALA A 198 26.59 -15.14 -6.88
CA ALA A 198 26.15 -14.16 -7.85
C ALA A 198 25.08 -14.73 -8.80
N LEU A 199 25.22 -15.98 -9.25
CA LEU A 199 24.20 -16.67 -10.05
C LEU A 199 22.92 -16.94 -9.26
N LEU A 200 23.02 -17.32 -7.98
CA LEU A 200 21.88 -17.44 -7.06
C LEU A 200 21.20 -16.09 -6.87
N GLY A 201 21.97 -15.02 -6.65
CA GLY A 201 21.47 -13.65 -6.53
C GLY A 201 20.81 -13.16 -7.82
N LEU A 202 21.40 -13.43 -8.98
CA LEU A 202 20.83 -13.12 -10.30
C LEU A 202 19.56 -13.92 -10.57
N ARG A 203 19.54 -15.21 -10.21
CA ARG A 203 18.34 -16.06 -10.33
C ARG A 203 17.23 -15.60 -9.38
N TYR A 204 17.58 -15.15 -8.19
CA TYR A 204 16.64 -14.54 -7.26
C TYR A 204 16.11 -13.20 -7.81
N ARG A 205 16.99 -12.39 -8.41
CA ARG A 205 16.64 -11.15 -9.10
C ARG A 205 15.80 -11.39 -10.36
N SER A 206 15.95 -12.54 -11.02
CA SER A 206 15.22 -12.99 -12.22
C SER A 206 13.93 -13.77 -11.90
N LEU A 207 13.50 -13.82 -10.63
CA LEU A 207 12.14 -14.17 -10.23
C LEU A 207 11.13 -13.00 -10.19
N PRO A 208 11.32 -11.82 -10.83
CA PRO A 208 10.34 -10.76 -10.79
C PRO A 208 9.12 -11.15 -11.64
N GLU A 209 9.18 -12.20 -12.45
CA GLU A 209 8.01 -12.80 -13.11
C GLU A 209 7.06 -13.48 -12.11
N ARG A 210 7.59 -14.17 -11.08
CA ARG A 210 6.76 -14.74 -10.01
C ARG A 210 6.32 -13.68 -9.01
N ARG A 211 7.17 -12.69 -8.71
CA ARG A 211 6.80 -11.53 -7.88
C ARG A 211 5.81 -10.60 -8.60
N ARG A 212 5.95 -10.40 -9.91
CA ARG A 212 4.94 -9.75 -10.75
C ARG A 212 3.70 -10.60 -10.77
N ARG A 213 3.72 -11.92 -10.97
CA ARG A 213 2.49 -12.73 -10.87
C ARG A 213 1.86 -12.69 -9.48
N LEU A 214 2.61 -12.67 -8.39
CA LEU A 214 2.04 -12.56 -7.04
C LEU A 214 1.49 -11.15 -6.78
N ASN A 215 2.25 -10.10 -7.10
CA ASN A 215 1.82 -8.71 -7.02
C ASN A 215 0.79 -8.35 -8.11
N HIS A 216 0.66 -9.15 -9.16
CA HIS A 216 -0.34 -9.04 -10.22
C HIS A 216 -1.55 -9.89 -9.87
N VAL A 217 -1.46 -10.94 -9.05
CA VAL A 217 -2.62 -11.64 -8.47
C VAL A 217 -3.21 -10.80 -7.35
N ILE A 218 -2.38 -10.25 -6.46
CA ILE A 218 -2.76 -9.20 -5.50
C ILE A 218 -3.19 -7.91 -6.25
N GLY A 219 -2.50 -7.63 -7.35
CA GLY A 219 -2.78 -6.54 -8.30
C GLY A 219 -4.05 -6.75 -9.11
N LEU A 220 -4.46 -7.99 -9.37
CA LEU A 220 -5.65 -8.37 -10.14
C LEU A 220 -6.84 -8.45 -9.21
N THR A 221 -6.66 -8.88 -7.96
CA THR A 221 -7.68 -8.67 -6.93
C THR A 221 -7.92 -7.19 -6.71
N THR A 222 -6.87 -6.38 -6.57
CA THR A 222 -7.01 -4.91 -6.48
C THR A 222 -7.44 -4.23 -7.79
N ARG A 223 -7.10 -4.74 -8.99
CA ARG A 223 -7.56 -4.21 -10.29
C ARG A 223 -8.96 -4.66 -10.71
N HIS A 224 -9.41 -5.87 -10.37
CA HIS A 224 -10.83 -6.23 -10.53
C HIS A 224 -11.69 -5.32 -9.66
N LEU A 225 -11.21 -5.04 -8.45
CA LEU A 225 -11.78 -4.02 -7.60
C LEU A 225 -11.64 -2.63 -8.26
N ARG A 226 -10.47 -2.21 -8.78
CA ARG A 226 -10.26 -0.91 -9.46
C ARG A 226 -11.17 -0.72 -10.68
N GLY A 227 -11.40 -1.75 -11.48
CA GLY A 227 -12.33 -1.73 -12.63
C GLY A 227 -13.76 -1.48 -12.19
N GLY A 228 -14.24 -2.23 -11.17
CA GLY A 228 -15.55 -1.94 -10.56
C GLY A 228 -15.65 -0.53 -9.95
N PHE A 229 -14.53 0.03 -9.49
CA PHE A 229 -14.49 1.37 -8.91
C PHE A 229 -14.49 2.48 -9.95
N GLU A 230 -13.74 2.34 -11.05
CA GLU A 230 -13.81 3.30 -12.16
C GLU A 230 -15.19 3.31 -12.80
N ASP A 231 -15.86 2.16 -12.88
CA ASP A 231 -17.22 2.06 -13.40
C ASP A 231 -18.24 2.69 -12.44
N VAL A 232 -18.12 2.45 -11.13
CA VAL A 232 -18.99 3.08 -10.11
C VAL A 232 -18.71 4.59 -9.98
N ALA A 233 -17.45 5.02 -10.00
CA ALA A 233 -17.07 6.43 -9.97
C ALA A 233 -17.47 7.18 -11.26
N ARG A 234 -17.45 6.51 -12.43
CA ARG A 234 -18.04 7.05 -13.68
C ARG A 234 -19.55 7.20 -13.58
N LEU A 235 -20.23 6.27 -12.89
CA LEU A 235 -21.66 6.37 -12.57
C LEU A 235 -21.99 7.46 -11.53
N HIS A 236 -21.02 7.92 -10.74
CA HIS A 236 -21.21 8.95 -9.69
C HIS A 236 -20.62 10.32 -9.99
N ARG A 237 -19.91 10.49 -11.10
CA ARG A 237 -19.60 11.84 -11.58
C ARG A 237 -20.93 12.55 -11.81
N PRO A 238 -21.24 13.64 -11.05
CA PRO A 238 -22.35 14.49 -11.44
C PRO A 238 -22.08 14.92 -12.88
N ARG A 239 -23.03 14.68 -13.79
CA ARG A 239 -22.98 15.28 -15.12
C ARG A 239 -22.77 16.75 -14.87
N ARG A 240 -21.60 17.28 -15.26
CA ARG A 240 -21.34 18.72 -15.21
C ARG A 240 -22.59 19.41 -15.78
N PRO A 241 -23.15 20.43 -15.11
CA PRO A 241 -24.26 21.17 -15.70
C PRO A 241 -23.79 21.63 -17.08
N VAL A 242 -24.43 21.11 -18.12
CA VAL A 242 -24.28 21.64 -19.46
C VAL A 242 -24.86 23.04 -19.34
N VAL A 243 -23.98 24.04 -19.35
CA VAL A 243 -24.37 25.45 -19.37
C VAL A 243 -25.04 25.71 -20.71
N LEU A 244 -26.33 25.42 -20.77
CA LEU A 244 -27.23 25.86 -21.82
C LEU A 244 -27.66 27.28 -21.48
N GLY A 245 -27.04 28.24 -22.17
CA GLY A 245 -27.65 29.54 -22.47
C GLY A 245 -27.74 30.54 -21.32
N ARG A 246 -27.13 31.70 -21.55
CA ARG A 246 -27.41 32.96 -20.86
C ARG A 246 -28.92 33.19 -20.68
N LEU A 247 -29.40 33.17 -19.44
CA LEU A 247 -30.60 33.90 -19.03
C LEU A 247 -30.24 34.73 -17.79
N ARG A 248 -30.00 36.02 -18.05
CA ARG A 248 -30.00 37.08 -17.04
C ARG A 248 -31.44 37.22 -16.56
N LEU A 249 -31.70 36.85 -15.31
CA LEU A 249 -32.89 37.27 -14.60
C LEU A 249 -32.44 38.19 -13.46
N VAL A 250 -32.51 39.49 -13.74
CA VAL A 250 -32.38 40.55 -12.74
C VAL A 250 -33.74 40.62 -12.05
N LEU A 251 -33.82 40.13 -10.81
CA LEU A 251 -34.95 40.41 -9.94
C LEU A 251 -34.59 41.63 -9.07
N VAL A 252 -35.25 42.72 -9.42
CA VAL A 252 -35.40 43.96 -8.65
C VAL A 252 -36.35 43.69 -7.47
N GLY A 253 -36.00 44.23 -6.29
CA GLY A 253 -36.87 44.33 -5.10
C GLY A 253 -36.00 44.66 -3.89
N SER A 254 -35.63 45.91 -3.61
CA SER A 254 -36.48 46.96 -3.00
C SER A 254 -37.30 46.43 -1.82
N HIS A 255 -36.75 46.49 -0.61
CA HIS A 255 -37.49 47.03 0.53
C HIS A 255 -36.53 47.58 1.59
N ALA A 256 -36.79 48.85 1.94
CA ALA A 256 -36.22 49.61 3.03
C ALA A 256 -37.01 49.37 4.35
N GLY A 257 -36.37 49.69 5.47
CA GLY A 257 -36.93 49.80 6.82
C GLY A 257 -35.85 49.40 7.82
N ILE A 258 -35.08 50.30 8.45
CA ILE A 258 -35.46 51.27 9.50
C ILE A 258 -36.33 50.64 10.59
N SER A 259 -35.66 50.12 11.61
CA SER A 259 -35.89 50.45 13.03
C SER A 259 -34.67 50.02 13.84
#